data_AF-A0A2S6GIQ3-F1
#
_entry.id   AF-A0A2S6GIQ3-F1
#
_cell.length_a   1.000
_cell.length_b   1.000
_cell.length_c   1.000
_cell.angle_alpha   90.00
_cell.angle_beta   90.00
_cell.angle_gamma   90.00
#
_symmetry.space_group_name_H-M   'P 1'
#
loop_
_entity.id
_entity.type
_entity.pdbx_description
1 polymer ?
#
loop_
_entity_poly.entity_id
_entity_poly.type
_entity_poly.pdbx_seq_one_letter_code
_entity_poly.pdbx_strand_id
1 'polypeptide(L)'
;MGCSFAPGHKGMPTYTDATALDFLRKQVLSSRNVRGGLWVDVALGGLNHQIEHHLLPSMPRVNLRRAQPLVREFCEQRGIEYAQCGLLGTYRHVLRHLHEVGRALRAQDAGH
;
A
#
# COMPACT_ATOMS: atom_id res chain seq x y z
N MET A 1 -3.24 15.42 1.99
CA MET A 1 -2.76 14.04 2.25
C MET A 1 -3.79 13.03 1.76
N GLY A 2 -3.95 12.82 0.44
CA GLY A 2 -5.19 12.19 -0.09
C GLY A 2 -5.06 11.13 -1.18
N CYS A 3 -3.87 10.77 -1.67
CA CYS A 3 -3.77 9.82 -2.80
C CYS A 3 -2.99 8.53 -2.52
N SER A 4 -2.45 8.34 -1.31
CA SER A 4 -1.61 7.17 -0.99
C SER A 4 -2.32 6.07 -0.18
N PHE A 5 -3.59 6.28 0.20
CA PHE A 5 -4.38 5.27 0.93
C PHE A 5 -5.13 4.28 0.01
N ALA A 6 -5.32 4.64 -1.27
CA ALA A 6 -6.11 3.85 -2.21
C ALA A 6 -5.51 2.47 -2.58
N PRO A 7 -4.18 2.26 -2.69
CA PRO A 7 -3.67 0.97 -3.19
C PRO A 7 -3.70 -0.17 -2.18
N GLY A 8 -3.62 0.14 -0.87
CA GLY A 8 -3.44 -0.86 0.17
C GLY A 8 -4.73 -1.52 0.64
N HIS A 9 -5.86 -0.81 0.62
CA HIS A 9 -7.13 -1.27 1.19
C HIS A 9 -8.30 -1.31 0.20
N LYS A 10 -8.23 -0.60 -0.94
CA LYS A 10 -9.36 -0.49 -1.88
C LYS A 10 -9.55 -1.82 -2.63
N GLY A 11 -10.67 -2.49 -2.37
CA GLY A 11 -11.02 -3.77 -3.00
C GLY A 11 -10.52 -5.01 -2.26
N MET A 12 -9.94 -4.86 -1.06
CA MET A 12 -9.65 -6.00 -0.20
C MET A 12 -10.92 -6.46 0.55
N PRO A 13 -11.07 -7.75 0.88
CA PRO A 13 -12.24 -8.27 1.59
C PRO A 13 -12.42 -7.58 2.95
N THR A 14 -13.66 -7.15 3.23
CA THR A 14 -14.05 -6.70 4.57
C THR A 14 -14.64 -7.88 5.33
N TYR A 15 -13.91 -8.42 6.30
CA TYR A 15 -14.39 -9.48 7.17
C TYR A 15 -15.23 -8.85 8.30
N THR A 16 -16.55 -9.06 8.28
CA THR A 16 -17.50 -8.51 9.27
C THR A 16 -17.50 -9.28 10.59
N ASP A 17 -17.01 -10.52 10.57
CA ASP A 17 -16.89 -11.36 11.76
C ASP A 17 -15.51 -11.18 12.41
N ALA A 18 -15.39 -10.15 13.25
CA ALA A 18 -14.14 -9.76 13.90
C ALA A 18 -13.53 -10.87 14.78
N THR A 19 -14.34 -11.86 15.15
CA THR A 19 -14.01 -13.02 15.97
C THR A 19 -13.43 -14.20 15.19
N ALA A 20 -13.57 -14.22 13.85
CA ALA A 20 -13.12 -15.36 13.03
C ALA A 20 -11.66 -15.28 12.56
N LEU A 21 -11.06 -14.09 12.53
CA LEU A 21 -9.68 -13.89 12.06
C LEU A 21 -8.78 -13.36 13.17
N ASP A 22 -7.65 -14.04 13.39
CA ASP A 22 -6.59 -13.52 14.25
C ASP A 22 -6.00 -12.21 13.71
N PHE A 23 -5.26 -11.51 14.57
CA PHE A 23 -4.66 -10.20 14.25
C PHE A 23 -3.84 -10.24 12.96
N LEU A 24 -2.99 -11.26 12.78
CA LEU A 24 -2.13 -11.39 11.61
C LEU A 24 -2.97 -11.52 10.34
N ARG A 25 -3.92 -12.45 10.31
CA ARG A 25 -4.81 -12.65 9.14
C ARG A 25 -5.59 -11.39 8.82
N LYS A 26 -6.07 -10.68 9.84
CA LYS A 26 -6.78 -9.42 9.66
C LYS A 26 -5.91 -8.38 8.96
N GLN A 27 -4.65 -8.20 9.38
CA GLN A 27 -3.76 -7.23 8.73
C GLN A 27 -3.32 -7.67 7.34
N VAL A 28 -2.98 -8.94 7.15
CA VAL A 28 -2.46 -9.46 5.87
C VAL A 28 -3.56 -9.51 4.81
N LEU A 29 -4.73 -10.06 5.14
CA LEU A 29 -5.80 -10.29 4.16
C LEU A 29 -6.61 -9.04 3.82
N SER A 30 -6.54 -7.99 4.65
CA SER A 30 -7.20 -6.70 4.37
C SER A 30 -6.28 -5.63 3.78
N SER A 31 -4.98 -5.96 3.63
CA SER A 31 -3.96 -5.03 3.14
C SER A 31 -3.26 -5.55 1.88
N ARG A 32 -2.56 -4.66 1.17
CA ARG A 32 -1.79 -4.99 -0.01
C ARG A 32 -0.46 -4.26 -0.12
N ASN A 33 0.55 -5.06 -0.44
CA ASN A 33 1.80 -4.75 -1.13
C ASN A 33 1.79 -3.84 -2.37
N VAL A 34 2.58 -2.78 -2.45
CA VAL A 34 3.01 -2.25 -3.77
C VAL A 34 4.46 -2.66 -4.04
N ARG A 35 4.67 -3.41 -5.12
CA ARG A 35 5.98 -3.90 -5.56
C ARG A 35 6.71 -2.78 -6.27
N GLY A 36 7.93 -2.45 -5.85
CA GLY A 36 8.77 -1.40 -6.43
C GLY A 36 10.25 -1.54 -6.04
N GLY A 37 11.12 -0.78 -6.69
CA GLY A 37 12.53 -0.64 -6.30
C GLY A 37 12.76 0.55 -5.37
N LEU A 38 14.02 0.84 -5.02
CA LEU A 38 14.41 1.92 -4.09
C LEU A 38 13.79 3.29 -4.43
N TRP A 39 13.69 3.63 -5.72
CA TRP A 39 13.06 4.87 -6.19
C TRP A 39 11.59 4.98 -5.76
N VAL A 40 10.88 3.86 -5.75
CA VAL A 40 9.48 3.79 -5.33
C VAL A 40 9.38 3.91 -3.82
N ASP A 41 10.26 3.24 -3.08
CA ASP A 41 10.31 3.32 -1.62
C ASP A 41 10.48 4.78 -1.18
N VAL A 42 11.34 5.53 -1.87
CA VAL A 42 11.55 6.98 -1.66
C VAL A 42 10.32 7.78 -2.07
N ALA A 43 9.83 7.61 -3.29
CA ALA A 43 8.70 8.38 -3.82
C ALA A 43 7.40 8.19 -3.03
N LEU A 44 7.19 6.99 -2.48
CA LEU A 44 6.02 6.66 -1.67
C LEU A 44 6.28 6.80 -0.16
N GLY A 45 7.48 7.21 0.27
CA GLY A 45 7.83 7.38 1.68
C GLY A 45 7.59 6.12 2.52
N GLY A 46 7.85 4.94 1.93
CA GLY A 46 7.63 3.62 2.53
C GLY A 46 6.16 3.18 2.63
N LEU A 47 5.21 3.89 2.02
CA LEU A 47 3.77 3.53 2.02
C LEU A 47 3.43 2.30 1.15
N ASN A 48 4.41 1.76 0.45
CA ASN A 48 4.31 0.54 -0.35
C ASN A 48 4.41 -0.77 0.46
N HIS A 49 4.68 -0.67 1.77
CA HIS A 49 4.81 -1.76 2.73
C HIS A 49 3.70 -1.73 3.80
N GLN A 50 2.42 -1.70 3.39
CA GLN A 50 1.29 -1.61 4.31
C GLN A 50 1.12 -2.85 5.18
N ILE A 51 1.32 -4.05 4.61
CA ILE A 51 1.21 -5.31 5.37
C ILE A 51 2.20 -5.29 6.53
N GLU A 52 3.48 -4.98 6.28
CA GLU A 52 4.49 -4.93 7.33
C GLU A 52 4.24 -3.76 8.29
N HIS A 53 3.79 -2.60 7.79
CA HIS A 53 3.49 -1.46 8.65
C HIS A 53 2.39 -1.78 9.66
N HIS A 54 1.37 -2.54 9.27
CA HIS A 54 0.27 -2.92 10.15
C HIS A 54 0.67 -4.05 11.13
N LEU A 55 1.52 -4.98 10.70
CA LEU A 55 2.04 -6.03 11.57
C LEU A 55 3.09 -5.50 12.56
N LEU A 56 3.86 -4.49 12.15
CA LEU A 56 5.04 -3.97 12.86
C LEU A 56 4.95 -2.43 12.95
N PRO A 57 3.92 -1.86 13.60
CA PRO A 57 3.66 -0.41 13.56
C PRO A 57 4.77 0.44 14.18
N SER A 58 5.51 -0.13 15.14
CA SER A 58 6.65 0.53 15.79
C SER A 58 7.95 0.43 14.99
N MET A 59 8.00 -0.37 13.92
CA MET A 59 9.21 -0.52 13.10
C MET A 59 9.39 0.72 12.20
N PRO A 60 10.61 1.32 12.16
CA PRO A 60 10.91 2.39 11.22
C PRO A 60 10.63 1.96 9.77
N ARG A 61 9.98 2.82 8.98
CA ARG A 61 9.55 2.50 7.61
C ARG A 61 10.68 2.02 6.70
N VAL A 62 11.89 2.56 6.90
CA VAL A 62 13.10 2.17 6.17
C VAL A 62 13.49 0.69 6.38
N ASN A 63 13.06 0.08 7.49
CA ASN A 63 13.32 -1.32 7.82
C ASN A 63 12.22 -2.26 7.32
N LEU A 64 11.04 -1.75 6.94
CA LEU A 64 9.92 -2.59 6.47
C LEU A 64 10.27 -3.37 5.21
N ARG A 65 11.12 -2.81 4.34
CA ARG A 65 11.63 -3.53 3.15
C ARG A 65 12.40 -4.79 3.53
N ARG A 66 13.14 -4.76 4.64
CA ARG A 66 13.90 -5.91 5.15
C ARG A 66 12.98 -6.93 5.83
N ALA A 67 11.90 -6.47 6.45
CA ALA A 67 10.90 -7.34 7.08
C ALA A 67 10.00 -8.05 6.05
N GLN A 68 9.70 -7.42 4.91
CA GLN A 68 8.82 -7.95 3.88
C GLN A 68 9.10 -9.40 3.45
N PRO A 69 10.33 -9.81 3.08
CA PRO A 69 10.57 -11.19 2.66
C PRO A 69 10.26 -12.20 3.77
N LEU A 70 10.57 -11.86 5.03
CA LEU A 70 10.29 -12.72 6.20
C LEU A 70 8.79 -12.87 6.44
N VAL A 71 8.04 -11.76 6.37
CA VAL A 71 6.58 -11.77 6.52
C VAL A 71 5.92 -12.57 5.41
N ARG A 72 6.36 -12.38 4.16
CA ARG A 72 5.85 -13.15 3.02
C ARG A 72 6.09 -14.65 3.21
N GLU A 73 7.32 -15.05 3.51
CA GLU A 73 7.66 -16.45 3.73
C GLU A 73 6.81 -17.06 4.85
N PHE A 74 6.63 -16.32 5.96
CA PHE A 74 5.77 -16.74 7.06
C PHE A 74 4.31 -16.96 6.62
N CYS A 75 3.77 -16.09 5.76
CA CYS A 75 2.43 -16.23 5.21
C CYS A 75 2.32 -17.43 4.27
N GLU A 76 3.29 -17.62 3.37
CA GLU A 76 3.37 -18.75 2.44
C GLU A 76 3.39 -20.09 3.17
N GLN A 77 4.22 -20.23 4.22
CA GLN A 77 4.28 -21.42 5.07
C GLN A 77 2.96 -21.78 5.76
N ARG A 78 2.05 -20.81 5.92
CA ARG A 78 0.74 -20.98 6.60
C ARG A 78 -0.45 -20.94 5.64
N GLY A 79 -0.21 -20.89 4.33
CA GLY A 79 -1.27 -20.76 3.32
C GLY A 79 -2.07 -19.47 3.45
N ILE A 80 -1.46 -18.39 3.97
CA ILE A 80 -2.08 -17.08 4.07
C ILE A 80 -1.76 -16.31 2.79
N GLU A 81 -2.79 -15.85 2.07
CA GLU A 81 -2.60 -15.07 0.85
C GLU A 81 -1.92 -13.73 1.17
N TYR A 82 -0.72 -13.53 0.61
CA TYR A 82 0.01 -12.28 0.72
C TYR A 82 -0.19 -11.45 -0.55
N ALA A 83 -1.07 -10.44 -0.48
CA ALA A 83 -1.41 -9.63 -1.65
C ALA A 83 -0.32 -8.60 -1.99
N GLN A 84 0.17 -8.61 -3.23
CA GLN A 84 1.09 -7.60 -3.75
C GLN A 84 0.84 -7.30 -5.24
N CYS A 85 0.84 -6.02 -5.64
CA CYS A 85 0.70 -5.59 -7.03
C CYS A 85 1.86 -4.68 -7.50
N GLY A 86 2.14 -4.64 -8.80
CA GLY A 86 3.18 -3.75 -9.37
C GLY A 86 2.72 -2.31 -9.57
N LEU A 87 3.66 -1.35 -9.59
CA LEU A 87 3.35 0.08 -9.79
C LEU A 87 2.52 0.37 -11.04
N LEU A 88 2.77 -0.30 -12.17
CA LEU A 88 2.22 0.10 -13.47
C LEU A 88 0.67 0.14 -13.49
N GLY A 89 0.01 -0.72 -12.71
CA GLY A 89 -1.45 -0.68 -12.55
C GLY A 89 -1.91 0.47 -11.66
N THR A 90 -1.23 0.67 -10.53
CA THR A 90 -1.58 1.64 -9.50
C THR A 90 -1.23 3.08 -9.87
N TYR A 91 -0.05 3.31 -10.44
CA TYR A 91 0.44 4.64 -10.81
C TYR A 91 -0.32 5.26 -11.97
N ARG A 92 -0.83 4.48 -12.93
CA ARG A 92 -1.71 5.02 -13.98
C ARG A 92 -2.94 5.71 -13.40
N HIS A 93 -3.47 5.16 -12.30
CA HIS A 93 -4.64 5.69 -11.63
C HIS A 93 -4.27 6.92 -10.79
N VAL A 94 -3.19 6.83 -9.99
CA VAL A 94 -2.73 7.94 -9.12
C VAL A 94 -2.20 9.12 -9.93
N LEU A 95 -1.36 8.90 -10.95
CA LEU A 95 -0.85 9.96 -11.83
C LEU A 95 -1.96 10.63 -12.63
N ARG A 96 -2.94 9.86 -13.13
CA ARG A 96 -4.11 10.44 -13.81
C ARG A 96 -4.91 11.31 -12.85
N HIS A 97 -5.16 10.83 -11.64
CA HIS A 97 -5.91 11.59 -10.64
C HIS A 97 -5.16 12.86 -10.20
N LEU A 98 -3.84 12.78 -9.96
CA LEU A 98 -3.00 13.94 -9.67
C LEU A 98 -2.92 14.91 -10.85
N HIS A 99 -2.86 14.39 -12.08
CA HIS A 99 -2.90 15.21 -13.29
C HIS A 99 -4.24 15.95 -13.44
N GLU A 100 -5.36 15.26 -13.17
CA GLU A 100 -6.71 15.80 -13.22
C GLU A 100 -6.95 16.88 -12.16
N VAL A 101 -6.57 16.63 -10.90
CA VAL A 101 -6.69 17.64 -9.82
C VAL A 101 -5.74 18.81 -10.07
N GLY A 102 -4.53 18.54 -10.58
CA GLY A 102 -3.57 19.58 -10.97
C GLY A 102 -3.99 20.42 -12.18
N ARG A 103 -4.97 19.98 -13.00
CA ARG A 103 -5.51 20.83 -14.08
C ARG A 103 -6.22 22.06 -13.52
N ALA A 104 -6.88 21.96 -12.37
CA ALA A 104 -7.56 23.09 -11.75
C ALA A 104 -6.57 24.19 -11.32
N LEU A 105 -5.38 23.81 -10.85
CA LEU A 105 -4.33 24.76 -10.45
C LEU A 105 -3.63 25.39 -11.67
N ARG A 106 -3.34 24.60 -12.72
CA ARG A 106 -2.74 25.14 -13.97
C ARG A 106 -3.67 26.10 -14.72
N ALA A 107 -4.98 25.93 -14.59
CA ALA A 107 -5.96 26.84 -15.16
C ALA A 107 -6.07 28.16 -14.39
N GLN A 108 -5.68 28.19 -13.10
CA GLN A 108 -5.65 29.41 -12.28
C GLN A 108 -4.37 30.23 -12.53
N ASP A 109 -3.23 29.58 -12.78
CA ASP A 109 -1.96 30.25 -13.11
C ASP A 109 -1.92 30.80 -14.55
N ALA A 110 -2.73 30.26 -15.46
CA ALA A 110 -2.80 30.72 -16.86
C ALA A 110 -3.77 31.92 -17.07
N GLY A 111 -4.36 32.44 -16.00
CA GLY A 111 -5.32 33.56 -16.02
C GLY A 111 -4.80 34.87 -15.42
N HIS A 112 -3.51 34.98 -15.12
CA HIS A 112 -2.78 36.23 -14.85
C HIS A 112 -1.88 36.58 -16.05
#